data_AF-A0AAU8HU54-F1
#
_entry.id   AF-A0AAU8HU54-F1
#
_cell.length_a   1.000
_cell.length_b   1.000
_cell.length_c   1.000
_cell.angle_alpha   90.00
_cell.angle_beta   90.00
_cell.angle_gamma   90.00
#
_symmetry.space_group_name_H-M   'P 1'
#
loop_
_entity.id
_entity.type
_entity.pdbx_description
1 polymer ?
#
loop_
_entity_poly.entity_id
_entity_poly.type
_entity_poly.pdbx_seq_one_letter_code
_entity_poly.pdbx_strand_id
1 'polypeptide(L)'
;MTDIQIGQLVRSNKGRDLGKLYIAMAIEGDRVLLVDGNKRTTKKPKAKNIKHITPITKKKTGFILHGPIKDSAVVQFINQNKANL
;
A
#
# COMPACT_ATOMS: atom_id res chain seq x y z
N MET A 1 -8.06 0.55 -16.82
CA MET A 1 -8.07 1.05 -15.42
C MET A 1 -7.60 -0.07 -14.52
N THR A 2 -6.52 0.13 -13.77
CA THR A 2 -6.15 -0.78 -12.67
C THR A 2 -7.09 -0.47 -11.50
N ASP A 3 -7.99 -1.38 -11.19
CA ASP A 3 -8.86 -1.27 -10.03
C ASP A 3 -8.05 -1.50 -8.76
N ILE A 4 -7.56 -0.42 -8.17
CA ILE A 4 -6.84 -0.42 -6.90
C ILE A 4 -7.86 -0.22 -5.80
N GLN A 5 -7.80 -1.08 -4.78
CA GLN A 5 -8.72 -1.04 -3.66
C GLN A 5 -7.97 -0.74 -2.36
N ILE A 6 -8.65 -0.09 -1.42
CA ILE A 6 -8.11 0.16 -0.08
C ILE A 6 -7.80 -1.17 0.62
N GLY A 7 -6.67 -1.24 1.31
CA GLY A 7 -6.13 -2.45 1.93
C GLY A 7 -5.33 -3.35 1.00
N GLN A 8 -5.21 -3.02 -0.28
CA GLN A 8 -4.53 -3.89 -1.24
C GLN A 8 -3.01 -3.70 -1.20
N LEU A 9 -2.28 -4.80 -1.40
CA LEU A 9 -0.83 -4.76 -1.63
C LEU A 9 -0.55 -4.25 -3.03
N VAL A 10 0.28 -3.21 -3.12
CA VAL A 10 0.63 -2.57 -4.38
C VAL A 10 2.14 -2.38 -4.50
N ARG A 11 2.63 -2.29 -5.75
CA ARG A 11 4.01 -1.99 -6.09
C ARG A 11 4.10 -0.66 -6.82
N SER A 12 5.15 0.07 -6.47
CA SER A 12 5.54 1.30 -7.15
C SER A 12 6.32 0.98 -8.44
N ASN A 13 5.83 1.46 -9.59
CA ASN A 13 6.43 1.15 -10.91
C ASN A 13 7.29 2.26 -11.52
N LYS A 14 7.33 3.44 -10.90
CA LYS A 14 8.13 4.59 -11.40
C LYS A 14 8.64 5.48 -10.25
N GLY A 15 9.78 6.13 -10.48
CA GLY A 15 10.40 7.12 -9.60
C GLY A 15 11.28 6.51 -8.49
N ARG A 16 11.63 7.33 -7.48
CA ARG A 16 12.57 6.98 -6.38
C ARG A 16 12.26 5.66 -5.65
N ASP A 17 10.99 5.27 -5.59
CA ASP A 17 10.55 4.07 -4.89
C ASP A 17 10.23 2.91 -5.86
N LEU A 18 10.81 2.90 -7.07
CA LEU A 18 10.64 1.81 -8.04
C LEU A 18 10.86 0.44 -7.38
N GLY A 19 9.92 -0.49 -7.59
CA GLY A 19 9.95 -1.83 -7.03
C GLY A 19 9.47 -1.97 -5.58
N LYS A 20 9.32 -0.87 -4.83
CA LYS A 20 8.88 -0.94 -3.43
C LYS A 20 7.41 -1.31 -3.28
N LEU A 21 7.12 -2.07 -2.24
CA LEU A 21 5.79 -2.52 -1.86
C LEU A 21 5.16 -1.59 -0.82
N TYR A 22 3.85 -1.41 -0.92
CA TYR A 22 3.03 -0.59 -0.04
C TYR A 22 1.64 -1.19 0.10
N ILE A 23 0.90 -0.75 1.13
CA ILE A 23 -0.55 -0.90 1.21
C ILE A 23 -1.22 0.38 0.74
N ALA A 24 -2.24 0.25 -0.11
CA ALA A 24 -3.15 1.34 -0.45
C ALA A 24 -4.04 1.68 0.75
N MET A 25 -3.78 2.81 1.40
CA MET A 25 -4.50 3.23 2.62
C MET A 25 -5.76 4.03 2.28
N ALA A 26 -5.69 4.89 1.28
CA ALA A 26 -6.81 5.72 0.82
C ALA A 26 -6.63 6.08 -0.66
N ILE A 27 -7.73 6.44 -1.30
CA ILE A 27 -7.76 6.89 -2.70
C ILE A 27 -8.37 8.30 -2.70
N GLU A 28 -7.64 9.24 -3.27
CA GLU A 28 -7.97 10.67 -3.32
C GLU A 28 -7.84 11.14 -4.77
N GLY A 29 -8.94 11.11 -5.52
CA GLY A 29 -8.94 11.43 -6.95
C GLY A 29 -8.01 10.51 -7.75
N ASP A 30 -6.96 11.09 -8.36
CA ASP A 30 -5.96 10.36 -9.16
C ASP A 30 -4.75 9.86 -8.33
N ARG A 31 -4.78 10.06 -7.01
CA ARG A 31 -3.69 9.67 -6.10
C ARG A 31 -4.15 8.59 -5.13
N VAL A 32 -3.19 7.78 -4.73
CA VAL A 32 -3.34 6.77 -3.69
C VAL A 32 -2.36 7.09 -2.57
N LEU A 33 -2.85 7.09 -1.34
CA LEU A 33 -2.02 7.19 -0.15
C LEU A 33 -1.43 5.81 0.17
N LEU A 34 -0.12 5.72 0.17
CA LEU A 34 0.62 4.47 0.32
C LEU A 34 1.38 4.42 1.65
N VAL A 35 1.28 3.30 2.34
CA VAL A 35 1.98 3.05 3.62
C VAL A 35 2.80 1.77 3.56
N ASP A 36 4.00 1.81 4.15
CA ASP A 36 4.88 0.65 4.34
C ASP A 36 5.08 0.30 5.83
N GLY A 37 4.55 1.14 6.73
CA GLY A 37 4.68 0.97 8.18
C GLY A 37 6.08 1.25 8.75
N ASN A 38 7.04 1.61 7.90
CA ASN A 38 8.40 1.98 8.30
C ASN A 38 8.62 3.47 8.00
N LYS A 39 9.08 3.78 6.79
CA LYS A 39 9.38 5.17 6.38
C LYS A 39 8.12 5.93 6.01
N ARG A 40 7.08 5.22 5.56
CA ARG A 40 5.76 5.73 5.19
C ARG A 40 4.74 5.12 6.13
N THR A 41 4.58 5.77 7.27
CA THR A 41 3.63 5.39 8.31
C THR A 41 2.24 5.89 7.98
N THR A 42 1.25 5.39 8.72
CA THR A 42 -0.15 5.86 8.69
C THR A 42 -0.30 7.36 8.94
N LYS A 43 0.58 7.95 9.76
CA LYS A 43 0.64 9.40 10.00
C LYS A 43 1.36 10.19 8.90
N LYS A 44 2.23 9.53 8.13
CA LYS A 44 3.02 10.16 7.06
C LYS A 44 2.97 9.32 5.77
N PRO A 45 1.77 9.13 5.20
CA PRO A 45 1.59 8.32 4.01
C PRO A 45 2.28 8.98 2.81
N LYS A 46 2.57 8.16 1.80
CA LYS A 46 3.09 8.64 0.53
C LYS A 46 1.95 8.80 -0.48
N ALA A 47 1.67 10.02 -0.90
CA ALA A 47 0.76 10.26 -2.03
C ALA A 47 1.45 9.90 -3.36
N LYS A 48 0.86 8.99 -4.13
CA LYS A 48 1.39 8.53 -5.42
C LYS A 48 0.29 8.49 -6.47
N ASN A 49 0.59 8.96 -7.69
CA ASN A 49 -0.37 8.92 -8.79
C ASN A 49 -0.68 7.45 -9.16
N ILE A 50 -1.97 7.16 -9.33
CA ILE A 50 -2.51 5.81 -9.59
C ILE A 50 -1.85 5.13 -10.80
N LYS A 51 -1.47 5.90 -11.83
CA LYS A 51 -0.82 5.38 -13.05
C LYS A 51 0.60 4.82 -12.82
N HIS A 52 1.19 5.08 -11.66
CA HIS A 52 2.53 4.63 -11.28
C HIS A 52 2.50 3.49 -10.26
N ILE A 53 1.33 2.87 -10.06
CA ILE A 53 1.08 1.84 -9.07
C ILE A 53 0.47 0.63 -9.77
N THR A 54 0.92 -0.56 -9.42
CA THR A 54 0.28 -1.82 -9.84
C THR A 54 -0.17 -2.60 -8.61
N PRO A 55 -1.43 -3.04 -8.54
CA PRO A 55 -1.86 -4.00 -7.53
C PRO A 55 -1.13 -5.33 -7.73
N ILE A 56 -0.63 -5.89 -6.64
CA ILE A 56 0.18 -7.10 -6.65
C ILE A 56 -0.67 -8.34 -6.35
N THR A 57 -1.67 -8.20 -5.46
CA THR A 57 -2.60 -9.27 -5.11
C THR A 57 -4.02 -8.74 -5.08
N LYS A 58 -5.03 -9.61 -5.20
CA LYS A 58 -6.44 -9.26 -4.90
C LYS A 58 -6.73 -9.27 -3.39
N LYS A 59 -5.80 -9.76 -2.57
CA LYS A 59 -5.96 -9.85 -1.11
C LYS A 59 -5.93 -8.45 -0.50
N LYS A 60 -6.89 -8.17 0.38
CA LYS A 60 -6.95 -6.95 1.17
C LYS A 60 -6.51 -7.23 2.60
N THR A 61 -5.96 -6.22 3.24
CA THR A 61 -5.69 -6.23 4.67
C THR A 61 -6.98 -6.04 5.46
N GLY A 62 -7.29 -6.95 6.38
CA GLY A 62 -8.47 -6.86 7.24
C GLY A 62 -8.36 -5.78 8.34
N PHE A 63 -7.13 -5.40 8.71
CA PHE A 63 -6.88 -4.42 9.78
C PHE A 63 -7.17 -2.97 9.37
N ILE A 64 -7.32 -2.66 8.08
CA ILE A 64 -7.72 -1.32 7.63
C ILE A 64 -9.23 -1.08 7.86
N LEU A 65 -10.02 -2.14 8.04
CA LEU A 65 -11.48 -2.06 8.12
C LEU A 65 -12.05 -1.99 9.55
N HIS A 66 -11.25 -2.28 10.59
CA HIS A 66 -11.78 -2.55 11.94
C HIS A 66 -11.07 -1.80 13.08
N GLY A 67 -10.34 -0.71 12.80
CA GLY A 67 -9.70 0.09 13.86
C GLY A 67 -8.51 0.92 13.39
N PRO A 68 -7.79 1.58 14.32
CA PRO A 68 -6.60 2.36 14.01
C PRO A 68 -5.52 1.45 13.43
N ILE A 69 -5.06 1.78 12.23
CA ILE A 69 -4.03 1.01 11.53
C ILE A 69 -2.72 1.14 12.31
N LYS A 70 -2.21 0.02 12.82
CA LYS A 70 -0.87 -0.03 13.43
C LYS A 70 0.18 -0.22 12.33
N ASP A 71 1.20 0.62 12.33
CA ASP A 71 2.30 0.53 11.37
C ASP A 71 3.00 -0.85 11.41
N SER A 72 3.13 -1.45 12.60
CA SER A 72 3.70 -2.80 12.75
C SER A 72 2.91 -3.88 12.01
N ALA A 73 1.58 -3.79 11.98
CA ALA A 73 0.72 -4.73 11.25
C ALA A 73 0.91 -4.58 9.73
N VAL A 74 1.12 -3.34 9.24
CA VAL A 74 1.46 -3.08 7.83
C VAL A 74 2.78 -3.74 7.48
N VAL A 75 3.82 -3.56 8.30
CA VAL A 75 5.15 -4.17 8.08
C VAL A 75 5.04 -5.69 8.02
N GLN A 76 4.38 -6.30 9.01
CA GLN A 76 4.21 -7.76 9.08
C GLN A 76 3.48 -8.29 7.85
N PHE A 77 2.37 -7.66 7.45
CA PHE A 77 1.61 -8.09 6.29
C PHE A 77 2.42 -8.00 4.99
N ILE A 78 3.15 -6.90 4.77
CA ILE A 78 4.00 -6.76 3.59
C ILE A 78 5.07 -7.86 3.58
N ASN A 79 5.73 -8.12 4.70
CA ASN A 79 6.77 -9.15 4.79
C ASN A 79 6.22 -10.56 4.55
N GLN A 80 5.06 -10.91 5.12
CA GLN A 80 4.39 -12.19 4.91
C GLN A 80 4.03 -12.42 3.43
N ASN A 81 3.60 -11.38 2.72
CA ASN A 81 3.24 -11.49 1.31
C ASN A 81 4.45 -11.40 0.40
N LYS A 82 5.54 -10.72 0.80
CA LYS A 82 6.78 -10.62 0.02
C LYS A 82 7.44 -11.97 -0.24
N ALA A 83 7.32 -12.92 0.68
CA ALA A 83 7.84 -14.28 0.49
C ALA A 83 7.13 -15.08 -0.62
N ASN A 84 5.98 -14.58 -1.10
CA ASN A 84 5.13 -15.24 -2.09
C ASN A 84 5.08 -14.47 -3.44
N LEU A 85 6.01 -13.53 -3.66
CA LEU A 85 6.11 -12.65 -4.84
C LEU A 85 7.45 -12.80 -5.54
#